data_AF-A0A8T1RWY6-F1
#
_entry.id   AF-A0A8T1RWY6-F1
#
_cell.length_a   1.000
_cell.length_b   1.000
_cell.length_c   1.000
_cell.angle_alpha   90.00
_cell.angle_beta   90.00
_cell.angle_gamma   90.00
#
_symmetry.space_group_name_H-M   'P 1'
#
loop_
_entity.id
_entity.type
_entity.pdbx_description
1 polymer ?
#
loop_
_entity_poly.entity_id
_entity_poly.type
_entity_poly.pdbx_seq_one_letter_code
_entity_poly.pdbx_strand_id
1 'polypeptide(L)'
;MGVDRIWKGFYAYLLCLSVSTGVSNIAIAVPSVEIPDPSCSGPQGTEFITVFMQNHLPSYGGKDFRLFITGYTPGTSVTISVNKAGVRFNVRANLGETTWIQIPEFVALAGSNIFDHTVIVRADHEIAILALNYKTYTADTTVVYPVEKLGTEYYVVTPMGNRDGLEKQFAVVAWKDPTIVEVYLKAAVTFQGETYRAGTKLVISLGAYQAVQLQSRDDLSGTRIVSQNPVAVYSGHVCVAQHTKCDYVGEQLLRLSVWGTTFIVPPFILPDQF
;
A
#
# COMPACT_ATOMS: atom_id res chain seq x y z
N MET A 1 -13.52 -17.43 -6.90
CA MET A 1 -12.32 -17.93 -6.17
C MET A 1 -11.16 -16.98 -6.47
N GLY A 2 -10.94 -15.93 -5.67
CA GLY A 2 -9.88 -14.97 -6.00
C GLY A 2 -9.86 -13.64 -5.25
N VAL A 3 -10.30 -13.58 -3.99
CA VAL A 3 -10.24 -12.32 -3.20
C VAL A 3 -9.55 -12.50 -1.83
N ASP A 4 -9.40 -13.72 -1.31
CA ASP A 4 -8.75 -13.96 0.00
C ASP A 4 -7.22 -14.11 -0.04
N ARG A 5 -6.58 -13.89 -1.19
CA ARG A 5 -5.17 -14.30 -1.41
C ARG A 5 -4.12 -13.23 -1.08
N ILE A 6 -4.51 -12.05 -0.62
CA ILE A 6 -3.56 -10.95 -0.28
C ILE A 6 -3.68 -10.50 1.19
N TRP A 7 -4.75 -10.84 1.90
CA TRP A 7 -5.10 -10.31 3.24
C TRP A 7 -4.22 -10.76 4.43
N LYS A 8 -3.04 -11.36 4.22
CA LYS A 8 -2.26 -11.96 5.34
C LYS A 8 -1.20 -11.07 5.95
N GLY A 9 -0.76 -10.00 5.28
CA GLY A 9 0.01 -8.95 5.96
C GLY A 9 -0.83 -8.27 7.06
N PHE A 10 -2.15 -8.20 6.84
CA PHE A 10 -3.10 -7.51 7.71
C PHE A 10 -3.52 -8.35 8.95
N TYR A 11 -3.73 -9.67 8.78
CA TYR A 11 -4.20 -10.54 9.88
C TYR A 11 -3.17 -10.80 10.98
N ALA A 12 -1.87 -10.85 10.65
CA ALA A 12 -0.81 -11.01 11.65
C ALA A 12 -0.74 -9.80 12.61
N TYR A 13 -1.07 -8.60 12.12
CA TYR A 13 -1.10 -7.37 12.91
C TYR A 13 -2.36 -7.27 13.79
N LEU A 14 -3.52 -7.74 13.30
CA LEU A 14 -4.79 -7.68 14.05
C LEU A 14 -4.89 -8.74 15.16
N LEU A 15 -4.34 -9.94 14.98
CA LEU A 15 -4.43 -11.03 15.97
C LEU A 15 -3.70 -10.72 17.28
N CYS A 16 -2.75 -9.79 17.27
CA CYS A 16 -1.99 -9.42 18.47
C CYS A 16 -2.78 -8.49 19.41
N LEU A 17 -3.89 -7.89 18.97
CA LEU A 17 -4.72 -6.98 19.76
C LEU A 17 -5.81 -7.69 20.59
N SER A 18 -5.99 -9.01 20.45
CA SER A 18 -7.05 -9.76 21.12
C SER A 18 -6.52 -10.86 22.04
N VAL A 19 -5.69 -10.51 23.02
CA VAL A 19 -5.47 -11.37 24.20
C VAL A 19 -5.56 -10.52 25.47
N SER A 20 -6.78 -10.28 25.93
CA SER A 20 -7.04 -9.90 27.32
C SER A 20 -8.54 -10.00 27.59
N THR A 21 -8.97 -11.05 28.28
CA THR A 21 -9.89 -10.97 29.43
C THR A 21 -10.20 -12.37 29.96
N GLY A 22 -9.46 -12.75 31.01
CA GLY A 22 -9.83 -13.83 31.92
C GLY A 22 -9.55 -13.31 33.33
N VAL A 23 -10.58 -12.89 34.05
CA VAL A 23 -10.44 -12.23 35.36
C VAL A 23 -10.25 -13.30 36.43
N SER A 24 -9.15 -13.25 37.18
CA SER A 24 -9.04 -13.82 38.52
C SER A 24 -7.96 -13.05 39.29
N ASN A 25 -8.36 -12.57 40.47
CA ASN A 25 -7.56 -11.72 41.37
C ASN A 25 -6.22 -12.36 41.74
N ILE A 26 -5.09 -11.68 41.47
CA ILE A 26 -3.82 -11.77 42.20
C ILE A 26 -3.06 -10.45 41.99
N ALA A 27 -2.31 -10.04 43.03
CA ALA A 27 -1.59 -8.78 43.18
C ALA A 27 -0.89 -8.24 41.92
N ILE A 28 -1.10 -6.95 41.63
CA ILE A 28 -0.46 -6.24 40.53
C ILE A 28 1.00 -5.95 40.92
N ALA A 29 1.91 -6.83 40.52
CA ALA A 29 3.27 -6.42 40.24
C ALA A 29 3.23 -5.61 38.92
N VAL A 30 3.74 -4.38 38.94
CA VAL A 30 3.90 -3.59 37.71
C VAL A 30 4.87 -4.37 36.82
N PRO A 31 4.45 -4.90 35.65
CA PRO A 31 5.39 -5.55 34.76
C PRO A 31 6.32 -4.47 34.22
N SER A 32 7.62 -4.78 34.16
CA SER A 32 8.55 -4.06 33.28
C SER A 32 7.93 -3.98 31.89
N VAL A 33 7.99 -2.81 31.25
CA VAL A 33 7.55 -2.61 29.86
C VAL A 33 8.23 -3.66 28.98
N GLU A 34 7.50 -4.72 28.64
CA GLU A 34 7.95 -5.70 27.66
C GLU A 34 7.95 -5.00 26.31
N ILE A 35 9.15 -4.85 25.74
CA ILE A 35 9.34 -4.40 24.37
C ILE A 35 8.55 -5.38 23.49
N PRO A 36 7.66 -4.91 22.59
CA PRO A 36 6.90 -5.81 21.73
C PRO A 36 7.87 -6.76 21.01
N ASP A 37 7.52 -8.05 20.98
CA ASP A 37 8.29 -9.08 20.26
C ASP A 37 8.64 -8.54 18.85
N PRO A 38 9.92 -8.56 18.42
CA PRO A 38 10.31 -8.14 17.09
C PRO A 38 9.52 -8.86 15.97
N SER A 39 8.93 -10.03 16.25
CA SER A 39 8.03 -10.74 15.34
C SER A 39 6.71 -10.01 15.05
N CYS A 40 6.30 -9.06 15.91
CA CYS A 40 5.07 -8.27 15.80
C CYS A 40 5.29 -6.84 15.29
N SER A 41 6.53 -6.49 14.95
CA SER A 41 6.86 -5.17 14.40
C SER A 41 6.62 -5.13 12.88
N GLY A 42 6.01 -4.05 12.38
CA GLY A 42 5.88 -3.82 10.95
C GLY A 42 7.25 -3.78 10.26
N PRO A 43 7.33 -3.86 8.92
CA PRO A 43 8.61 -3.81 8.22
C PRO A 43 9.35 -2.49 8.52
N GLN A 44 10.43 -2.60 9.28
CA GLN A 44 11.24 -1.47 9.72
C GLN A 44 12.28 -1.10 8.67
N GLY A 45 12.60 0.20 8.59
CA GLY A 45 13.66 0.74 7.74
C GLY A 45 13.84 2.25 7.95
N THR A 46 14.73 2.87 7.18
CA THR A 46 15.06 4.30 7.32
C THR A 46 14.66 5.15 6.12
N GLU A 47 14.30 4.53 5.00
CA GLU A 47 13.84 5.24 3.78
C GLU A 47 12.65 4.50 3.17
N PHE A 48 11.62 5.28 2.80
CA PHE A 48 10.38 4.76 2.25
C PHE A 48 9.90 5.68 1.12
N ILE A 49 9.21 5.09 0.15
CA ILE A 49 8.48 5.80 -0.90
C ILE A 49 7.05 5.27 -0.95
N THR A 50 6.07 6.17 -1.09
CA THR A 50 4.65 5.79 -1.16
C THR A 50 3.86 6.76 -2.03
N VAL A 51 2.71 6.28 -2.51
CA VAL A 51 1.74 7.05 -3.28
C VAL A 51 0.33 6.77 -2.77
N PHE A 52 -0.57 7.71 -2.98
CA PHE A 52 -1.99 7.56 -2.67
C PHE A 52 -2.75 7.31 -3.97
N MET A 53 -2.95 6.03 -4.33
CA MET A 53 -3.72 5.63 -5.51
C MET A 53 -5.14 6.22 -5.46
N GLN A 54 -5.78 6.28 -6.62
CA GLN A 54 -7.10 6.90 -6.73
C GLN A 54 -8.13 6.18 -5.84
N ASN A 55 -8.64 6.90 -4.84
CA ASN A 55 -9.79 6.48 -4.04
C ASN A 55 -11.07 7.10 -4.63
N HIS A 56 -11.98 6.25 -5.10
CA HIS A 56 -13.21 6.59 -5.80
C HIS A 56 -12.99 7.48 -7.05
N LEU A 57 -14.06 7.98 -7.68
CA LEU A 57 -14.00 8.98 -8.74
C LEU A 57 -13.33 10.28 -8.25
N PRO A 58 -12.55 11.01 -9.07
CA PRO A 58 -11.79 12.19 -8.63
C PRO A 58 -12.64 13.27 -7.94
N SER A 59 -13.84 13.54 -8.45
CA SER A 59 -14.78 14.57 -7.94
C SER A 59 -15.52 14.19 -6.65
N TYR A 60 -15.37 12.97 -6.16
CA TYR A 60 -16.17 12.46 -5.04
C TYR A 60 -15.60 12.82 -3.67
N GLY A 61 -16.24 13.71 -2.91
CA GLY A 61 -15.92 13.93 -1.50
C GLY A 61 -14.53 14.54 -1.21
N GLY A 62 -14.31 14.88 0.07
CA GLY A 62 -13.03 15.36 0.58
C GLY A 62 -12.03 14.22 0.79
N LYS A 63 -10.73 14.54 0.76
CA LYS A 63 -9.62 13.56 0.91
C LYS A 63 -8.91 13.80 2.24
N ASP A 64 -8.45 12.75 2.88
CA ASP A 64 -7.59 12.82 4.07
C ASP A 64 -6.52 11.73 3.96
N PHE A 65 -5.29 12.15 3.72
CA PHE A 65 -4.16 11.23 3.60
C PHE A 65 -3.30 11.36 4.84
N ARG A 66 -2.96 10.23 5.46
CA ARG A 66 -2.12 10.23 6.66
C ARG A 66 -1.03 9.18 6.58
N LEU A 67 0.11 9.50 7.17
CA LEU A 67 1.13 8.52 7.50
C LEU A 67 1.16 8.35 9.02
N PHE A 68 1.03 7.12 9.47
CA PHE A 68 1.29 6.70 10.84
C PHE A 68 2.73 6.18 10.90
N ILE A 69 3.52 6.73 11.81
CA ILE A 69 4.96 6.49 11.92
C ILE A 69 5.22 5.94 13.32
N THR A 70 5.69 4.70 13.39
CA THR A 70 6.06 4.04 14.65
C THR A 70 7.57 4.10 14.82
N GLY A 71 8.04 4.64 15.96
CA GLY A 71 9.47 4.76 16.28
C GLY A 71 9.99 3.60 17.11
N TYR A 72 11.21 3.13 16.80
CA TYR A 72 11.90 2.09 17.56
C TYR A 72 13.13 2.62 18.31
N THR A 73 13.47 3.89 18.12
CA THR A 73 14.56 4.58 18.83
C THR A 73 14.03 5.92 19.39
N PRO A 74 14.34 6.29 20.64
CA PRO A 74 13.92 7.57 21.21
C PRO A 74 14.46 8.77 20.40
N GLY A 75 13.59 9.76 20.13
CA GLY A 75 14.00 10.98 19.46
C GLY A 75 14.37 10.83 17.98
N THR A 76 13.90 9.77 17.31
CA THR A 76 14.11 9.54 15.87
C THR A 76 13.57 10.71 15.05
N SER A 77 14.42 11.30 14.21
CA SER A 77 14.05 12.42 13.34
C SER A 77 13.56 11.91 12.00
N VAL A 78 12.34 12.25 11.61
CA VAL A 78 11.70 11.80 10.37
C VAL A 78 11.40 13.00 9.49
N THR A 79 11.95 13.02 8.27
CA THR A 79 11.67 14.01 7.23
C THR A 79 10.77 13.40 6.16
N ILE A 80 9.63 14.07 5.91
CA ILE A 80 8.67 13.70 4.87
C ILE A 80 8.71 14.78 3.80
N SER A 81 8.73 14.41 2.52
CA SER A 81 8.70 15.34 1.40
C SER A 81 7.89 14.78 0.23
N VAL A 82 7.50 15.63 -0.71
CA VAL A 82 6.83 15.21 -1.94
C VAL A 82 7.73 15.55 -3.13
N ASN A 83 7.87 14.60 -4.06
CA ASN A 83 8.72 14.75 -5.24
C ASN A 83 8.34 16.03 -6.02
N LYS A 84 9.34 16.86 -6.35
CA LYS A 84 9.21 18.14 -7.08
C LYS A 84 8.16 19.15 -6.59
N ALA A 85 7.56 18.98 -5.40
CA ALA A 85 6.50 19.86 -4.91
C ALA A 85 6.98 20.94 -3.94
N GLY A 86 8.25 20.92 -3.51
CA GLY A 86 8.80 21.87 -2.54
C GLY A 86 8.26 21.72 -1.11
N VAL A 87 7.39 20.74 -0.86
CA VAL A 87 6.80 20.46 0.45
C VAL A 87 7.73 19.57 1.26
N ARG A 88 7.96 19.96 2.52
CA ARG A 88 8.73 19.18 3.51
C ARG A 88 8.13 19.34 4.90
N PHE A 89 8.03 18.23 5.61
CA PHE A 89 7.63 18.15 7.02
C PHE A 89 8.71 17.45 7.84
N ASN A 90 8.79 17.75 9.12
CA ASN A 90 9.61 17.02 10.08
C ASN A 90 8.74 16.57 11.25
N VAL A 91 8.94 15.34 11.68
CA VAL A 91 8.25 14.73 12.82
C VAL A 91 9.28 14.03 13.69
N ARG A 92 9.04 13.97 14.99
CA ARG A 92 9.82 13.13 15.90
C ARG A 92 9.01 11.89 16.27
N ALA A 93 9.63 10.73 16.15
CA ALA A 93 9.08 9.49 16.64
C ALA A 93 9.86 9.03 17.88
N ASN A 94 9.14 8.59 18.92
CA ASN A 94 9.74 8.04 20.13
C ASN A 94 9.57 6.52 20.18
N LEU A 95 10.34 5.88 21.04
CA LEU A 95 10.30 4.43 21.24
C LEU A 95 8.89 3.94 21.60
N GLY A 96 8.35 3.05 20.77
CA GLY A 96 7.03 2.43 20.96
C GLY A 96 5.84 3.37 20.69
N GLU A 97 6.10 4.64 20.34
CA GLU A 97 5.05 5.61 20.02
C GLU A 97 4.71 5.54 18.53
N THR A 98 3.42 5.63 18.21
CA THR A 98 2.94 5.87 16.85
C THR A 98 2.38 7.29 16.76
N THR A 99 3.07 8.13 16.00
CA THR A 99 2.61 9.48 15.67
C THR A 99 2.04 9.52 14.26
N TRP A 100 1.27 10.54 13.91
CA TRP A 100 0.72 10.68 12.57
C TRP A 100 0.90 12.08 11.99
N ILE A 101 0.99 12.14 10.68
CA ILE A 101 1.03 13.40 9.93
C ILE A 101 0.07 13.35 8.75
N GLN A 102 -0.62 14.46 8.51
CA GLN A 102 -1.46 14.63 7.34
C GLN A 102 -0.60 14.99 6.11
N ILE A 103 -0.88 14.31 5.00
CA ILE A 103 -0.24 14.53 3.71
C ILE A 103 -1.17 15.40 2.84
N PRO A 104 -0.63 16.38 2.09
CA PRO A 104 -1.44 17.27 1.26
C PRO A 104 -2.30 16.53 0.23
N GLU A 105 -3.55 16.95 0.04
CA GLU A 105 -4.51 16.27 -0.84
C GLU A 105 -4.11 16.23 -2.33
N PHE A 106 -3.20 17.11 -2.76
CA PHE A 106 -2.75 17.15 -4.16
C PHE A 106 -1.93 15.91 -4.56
N VAL A 107 -1.43 15.14 -3.59
CA VAL A 107 -0.64 13.92 -3.90
C VAL A 107 -1.49 12.76 -4.44
N ALA A 108 -2.82 12.89 -4.42
CA ALA A 108 -3.71 11.87 -4.97
C ALA A 108 -3.36 11.58 -6.43
N LEU A 109 -3.21 10.29 -6.77
CA LEU A 109 -3.16 9.86 -8.17
C LEU A 109 -4.58 9.84 -8.74
N ALA A 110 -4.73 10.11 -10.05
CA ALA A 110 -6.02 10.11 -10.72
C ALA A 110 -5.93 9.68 -12.19
N GLY A 111 -6.60 8.59 -12.55
CA GLY A 111 -6.57 8.03 -13.89
C GLY A 111 -5.27 7.28 -14.20
N SER A 112 -5.14 6.86 -15.45
CA SER A 112 -3.91 6.28 -15.99
C SER A 112 -2.94 7.37 -16.45
N ASN A 113 -1.91 7.69 -15.65
CA ASN A 113 -0.92 8.72 -15.99
C ASN A 113 0.38 8.55 -15.18
N ILE A 114 1.40 9.34 -15.53
CA ILE A 114 2.63 9.52 -14.76
C ILE A 114 2.49 10.74 -13.85
N PHE A 115 3.02 10.64 -12.63
CA PHE A 115 2.91 11.66 -11.59
C PHE A 115 4.26 11.87 -10.88
N ASP A 116 4.49 13.11 -10.46
CA ASP A 116 5.56 13.47 -9.52
C ASP A 116 5.03 13.51 -8.06
N HIS A 117 3.97 12.77 -7.74
CA HIS A 117 3.26 12.87 -6.46
C HIS A 117 3.79 11.93 -5.36
N THR A 118 4.95 11.32 -5.58
CA THR A 118 5.54 10.37 -4.63
C THR A 118 5.90 11.06 -3.32
N VAL A 119 5.42 10.51 -2.22
CA VAL A 119 5.81 10.88 -0.86
C VAL A 119 7.06 10.10 -0.49
N ILE A 120 8.09 10.82 -0.06
CA ILE A 120 9.40 10.29 0.30
C ILE A 120 9.61 10.53 1.78
N VAL A 121 9.87 9.46 2.52
CA VAL A 121 10.11 9.50 3.97
C VAL A 121 11.54 9.04 4.24
N ARG A 122 12.26 9.81 5.06
CA ARG A 122 13.61 9.48 5.52
C ARG A 122 13.71 9.67 7.03
N ALA A 123 14.32 8.73 7.71
CA ALA A 123 14.57 8.76 9.14
C ALA A 123 16.06 8.53 9.43
N ASP A 124 16.53 9.03 10.58
CA ASP A 124 17.89 8.77 11.05
C ASP A 124 18.03 7.40 11.76
N HIS A 125 16.91 6.81 12.19
CA HIS A 125 16.82 5.47 12.77
C HIS A 125 15.62 4.71 12.21
N GLU A 126 15.56 3.40 12.49
CA GLU A 126 14.49 2.54 12.01
C GLU A 126 13.11 2.97 12.53
N ILE A 127 12.17 3.06 11.58
CA ILE A 127 10.76 3.33 11.79
C ILE A 127 9.93 2.32 11.01
N ALA A 128 8.64 2.20 11.33
CA ALA A 128 7.65 1.54 10.48
C ALA A 128 6.59 2.55 10.04
N ILE A 129 6.02 2.34 8.84
CA ILE A 129 5.04 3.25 8.26
C ILE A 129 3.76 2.49 7.84
N LEU A 130 2.63 3.04 8.27
CA LEU A 130 1.29 2.68 7.76
C LEU A 130 0.68 3.92 7.10
N ALA A 131 0.25 3.81 5.86
CA ALA A 131 -0.38 4.89 5.11
C ALA A 131 -1.90 4.71 5.08
N LEU A 132 -2.66 5.77 5.38
CA LEU A 132 -4.12 5.82 5.26
C LEU A 132 -4.51 6.62 4.03
N ASN A 133 -5.27 5.99 3.15
CA ASN A 133 -5.92 6.63 2.02
C ASN A 133 -7.41 6.79 2.32
N TYR A 134 -7.81 7.93 2.87
CA TYR A 134 -9.22 8.22 3.15
C TYR A 134 -9.80 9.20 2.12
N LYS A 135 -11.05 8.93 1.76
CA LYS A 135 -11.96 9.85 1.11
C LYS A 135 -13.34 9.74 1.76
N THR A 136 -14.21 10.73 1.59
CA THR A 136 -15.55 10.72 2.20
C THR A 136 -16.24 9.35 2.02
N TYR A 137 -16.50 8.64 3.12
CA TYR A 137 -17.13 7.30 3.18
C TYR A 137 -16.33 6.12 2.62
N THR A 138 -15.03 6.26 2.38
CA THR A 138 -14.21 5.17 1.89
C THR A 138 -12.74 5.32 2.29
N ALA A 139 -12.13 4.27 2.82
CA ALA A 139 -10.76 4.30 3.27
C ALA A 139 -10.11 2.92 3.25
N ASP A 140 -8.80 2.91 3.07
CA ASP A 140 -7.98 1.73 3.35
C ASP A 140 -6.63 2.17 3.92
N THR A 141 -5.99 1.26 4.64
CA THR A 141 -4.64 1.43 5.15
C THR A 141 -3.71 0.41 4.54
N THR A 142 -2.48 0.83 4.24
CA THR A 142 -1.48 -0.07 3.69
C THR A 142 -0.14 0.10 4.40
N VAL A 143 0.51 -1.04 4.67
CA VAL A 143 1.89 -1.05 5.15
C VAL A 143 2.78 -0.51 4.04
N VAL A 144 3.63 0.46 4.37
CA VAL A 144 4.63 0.96 3.43
C VAL A 144 5.94 0.22 3.69
N TYR A 145 6.40 -0.55 2.70
CA TYR A 145 7.65 -1.28 2.81
C TYR A 145 8.85 -0.33 2.59
N PRO A 146 9.92 -0.48 3.36
CA PRO A 146 11.12 0.32 3.19
C PRO A 146 11.84 -0.05 1.90
N VAL A 147 12.67 0.86 1.39
CA VAL A 147 13.24 0.77 0.03
C VAL A 147 14.11 -0.48 -0.18
N GLU A 148 14.73 -1.02 0.87
CA GLU A 148 15.51 -2.27 0.85
C GLU A 148 14.67 -3.53 0.60
N LYS A 149 13.35 -3.45 0.82
CA LYS A 149 12.39 -4.53 0.52
C LYS A 149 11.79 -4.43 -0.89
N LEU A 150 12.08 -3.36 -1.62
CA LEU A 150 11.67 -3.21 -3.02
C LEU A 150 12.46 -4.14 -3.94
N GLY A 151 11.93 -4.41 -5.12
CA GLY A 151 12.50 -5.33 -6.09
C GLY A 151 12.17 -4.89 -7.51
N THR A 152 12.41 -5.79 -8.46
CA THR A 152 12.30 -5.50 -9.89
C THR A 152 11.25 -6.33 -10.61
N GLU A 153 10.56 -7.24 -9.92
CA GLU A 153 9.57 -8.11 -10.51
C GLU A 153 8.37 -8.33 -9.58
N TYR A 154 7.17 -8.15 -10.11
CA TYR A 154 5.90 -8.21 -9.37
C TYR A 154 4.78 -8.78 -10.24
N TYR A 155 3.76 -9.34 -9.57
CA TYR A 155 2.48 -9.67 -10.19
C TYR A 155 1.36 -8.89 -9.52
N VAL A 156 0.57 -8.19 -10.32
CA VAL A 156 -0.60 -7.45 -9.86
C VAL A 156 -1.71 -8.43 -9.49
N VAL A 157 -2.45 -8.12 -8.42
CA VAL A 157 -3.68 -8.81 -8.06
C VAL A 157 -4.71 -7.75 -7.69
N THR A 158 -5.89 -7.80 -8.30
CA THR A 158 -6.95 -6.82 -8.08
C THR A 158 -8.22 -7.50 -7.58
N PRO A 159 -8.86 -6.99 -6.51
CA PRO A 159 -10.08 -7.59 -6.01
C PRO A 159 -11.20 -7.46 -7.03
N MET A 160 -11.99 -8.52 -7.15
CA MET A 160 -13.19 -8.53 -8.00
C MET A 160 -14.38 -7.98 -7.21
N GLY A 161 -15.08 -7.01 -7.77
CA GLY A 161 -16.28 -6.40 -7.21
C GLY A 161 -17.51 -6.62 -8.07
N ASN A 162 -18.68 -6.51 -7.46
CA ASN A 162 -19.98 -6.71 -8.13
C ASN A 162 -20.57 -5.44 -8.77
N ARG A 163 -19.85 -4.30 -8.71
CA ARG A 163 -20.27 -3.06 -9.37
C ARG A 163 -19.54 -2.87 -10.69
N ASP A 164 -20.30 -2.98 -11.76
CA ASP A 164 -19.84 -2.68 -13.11
C ASP A 164 -19.58 -1.18 -13.26
N GLY A 165 -18.35 -0.80 -13.62
CA GLY A 165 -18.02 0.55 -14.08
C GLY A 165 -17.00 1.34 -13.26
N LEU A 166 -16.46 0.78 -12.17
CA LEU A 166 -15.33 1.36 -11.45
C LEU A 166 -14.04 0.59 -11.71
N GLU A 167 -12.93 1.32 -11.73
CA GLU A 167 -11.66 0.83 -12.24
C GLU A 167 -10.87 0.01 -11.20
N LYS A 168 -10.33 -1.12 -11.64
CA LYS A 168 -9.22 -1.83 -11.00
C LYS A 168 -7.96 -1.04 -11.30
N GLN A 169 -6.98 -1.07 -10.41
CA GLN A 169 -5.80 -0.25 -10.57
C GLN A 169 -4.55 -0.87 -9.98
N PHE A 170 -3.42 -0.42 -10.51
CA PHE A 170 -2.13 -0.58 -9.85
C PHE A 170 -1.28 0.66 -10.10
N ALA A 171 -0.29 0.88 -9.24
CA ALA A 171 0.70 1.92 -9.42
C ALA A 171 2.10 1.33 -9.30
N VAL A 172 3.05 1.90 -10.06
CA VAL A 172 4.47 1.58 -9.98
C VAL A 172 5.22 2.85 -9.67
N VAL A 173 6.05 2.84 -8.64
CA VAL A 173 6.81 3.99 -8.16
C VAL A 173 8.29 3.69 -8.30
N ALA A 174 8.99 4.45 -9.14
CA ALA A 174 10.43 4.38 -9.24
C ALA A 174 11.07 4.90 -7.96
N TRP A 175 12.13 4.24 -7.49
CA TRP A 175 12.97 4.79 -6.43
C TRP A 175 13.90 5.88 -6.99
N LYS A 176 15.08 6.06 -6.40
CA LYS A 176 16.01 7.17 -6.63
C LYS A 176 16.61 7.21 -8.04
N ASP A 177 16.65 6.07 -8.73
CA ASP A 177 17.25 5.94 -10.05
C ASP A 177 16.16 5.85 -11.12
N PRO A 178 16.30 6.55 -12.26
CA PRO A 178 15.41 6.36 -13.41
C PRO A 178 15.35 4.89 -13.84
N THR A 179 14.19 4.42 -14.28
CA THR A 179 14.00 3.02 -14.69
C THR A 179 13.02 2.90 -15.84
N ILE A 180 13.29 1.94 -16.71
CA ILE A 180 12.29 1.42 -17.65
C ILE A 180 11.48 0.34 -16.94
N VAL A 181 10.16 0.41 -17.06
CA VAL A 181 9.21 -0.57 -16.54
C VAL A 181 8.49 -1.22 -17.72
N GLU A 182 8.59 -2.53 -17.81
CA GLU A 182 7.85 -3.37 -18.74
C GLU A 182 6.63 -3.98 -18.05
N VAL A 183 5.45 -3.72 -18.59
CA VAL A 183 4.16 -4.18 -18.08
C VAL A 183 3.55 -5.15 -19.08
N TYR A 184 3.44 -6.42 -18.68
CA TYR A 184 2.83 -7.49 -19.48
C TYR A 184 1.36 -7.62 -19.08
N LEU A 185 0.48 -6.97 -19.84
CA LEU A 185 -0.91 -6.73 -19.45
C LEU A 185 -1.78 -7.99 -19.54
N LYS A 186 -2.63 -8.21 -18.52
CA LYS A 186 -3.72 -9.22 -18.56
C LYS A 186 -5.09 -8.67 -18.93
N ALA A 187 -5.24 -7.35 -18.90
CA ALA A 187 -6.46 -6.65 -19.25
C ALA A 187 -6.14 -5.42 -20.11
N ALA A 188 -7.15 -4.88 -20.80
CA ALA A 188 -6.96 -3.69 -21.61
C ALA A 188 -6.77 -2.46 -20.71
N VAL A 189 -5.80 -1.60 -21.04
CA VAL A 189 -5.54 -0.35 -20.33
C VAL A 189 -5.40 0.77 -21.36
N THR A 190 -6.03 1.90 -21.10
CA THR A 190 -5.78 3.13 -21.85
C THR A 190 -4.76 3.97 -21.10
N PHE A 191 -3.66 4.32 -21.76
CA PHE A 191 -2.58 5.11 -21.20
C PHE A 191 -2.09 6.13 -22.23
N GLN A 192 -2.03 7.40 -21.83
CA GLN A 192 -1.59 8.52 -22.68
C GLN A 192 -2.32 8.60 -24.04
N GLY A 193 -3.63 8.31 -24.05
CA GLY A 193 -4.48 8.37 -25.25
C GLY A 193 -4.49 7.09 -26.09
N GLU A 194 -3.62 6.13 -25.80
CA GLU A 194 -3.51 4.86 -26.52
C GLU A 194 -4.09 3.71 -25.71
N THR A 195 -4.80 2.78 -26.37
CA THR A 195 -5.35 1.58 -25.73
C THR A 195 -4.49 0.37 -26.01
N TYR A 196 -3.92 -0.18 -24.95
CA TYR A 196 -3.12 -1.40 -24.97
C TYR A 196 -4.03 -2.58 -24.62
N ARG A 197 -4.10 -3.59 -25.49
CA ARG A 197 -4.95 -4.77 -25.30
C ARG A 197 -4.34 -5.76 -24.32
N ALA A 198 -5.16 -6.62 -23.72
CA ALA A 198 -4.68 -7.78 -22.98
C ALA A 198 -3.69 -8.61 -23.81
N GLY A 199 -2.64 -9.12 -23.17
CA GLY A 199 -1.56 -9.88 -23.82
C GLY A 199 -0.47 -9.01 -24.46
N THR A 200 -0.63 -7.68 -24.51
CA THR A 200 0.41 -6.77 -25.03
C THR A 200 1.41 -6.36 -23.93
N LYS A 201 2.58 -5.89 -24.37
CA LYS A 201 3.59 -5.30 -23.50
C LYS A 201 3.53 -3.78 -23.62
N LEU A 202 3.34 -3.10 -22.49
CA LEU A 202 3.46 -1.65 -22.36
C LEU A 202 4.81 -1.32 -21.71
N VAL A 203 5.59 -0.42 -22.31
CA VAL A 203 6.91 0.00 -21.81
C VAL A 203 6.83 1.45 -21.37
N ILE A 204 7.21 1.73 -20.13
CA ILE A 204 7.06 3.03 -19.48
C ILE A 204 8.42 3.47 -18.93
N SER A 205 8.85 4.68 -19.24
CA SER A 205 10.04 5.28 -18.64
C SER A 205 9.63 6.12 -17.43
N LEU A 206 10.22 5.84 -16.27
CA LEU A 206 10.01 6.61 -15.04
C LEU A 206 11.32 7.27 -14.62
N GLY A 207 11.28 8.57 -14.35
CA GLY A 207 12.36 9.26 -13.66
C GLY A 207 12.41 8.92 -12.16
N ALA A 208 13.44 9.41 -11.48
CA ALA A 208 13.59 9.26 -10.04
C ALA A 208 12.32 9.74 -9.29
N TYR A 209 11.79 8.90 -8.40
CA TYR A 209 10.59 9.15 -7.62
C TYR A 209 9.33 9.47 -8.44
N GLN A 210 9.28 9.11 -9.73
CA GLN A 210 8.05 9.18 -10.51
C GLN A 210 7.21 7.94 -10.29
N ALA A 211 5.90 8.13 -10.32
CA ALA A 211 4.94 7.05 -10.26
C ALA A 211 4.13 7.00 -11.55
N VAL A 212 3.76 5.80 -11.99
CA VAL A 212 2.68 5.60 -12.97
C VAL A 212 1.54 4.89 -12.29
N GLN A 213 0.31 5.34 -12.52
CA GLN A 213 -0.90 4.59 -12.22
C GLN A 213 -1.50 4.10 -13.53
N LEU A 214 -2.02 2.88 -13.54
CA LEU A 214 -2.76 2.29 -14.65
C LEU A 214 -4.09 1.74 -14.13
N GLN A 215 -5.14 1.97 -14.90
CA GLN A 215 -6.52 1.62 -14.57
C GLN A 215 -7.17 0.81 -15.69
N SER A 216 -8.06 -0.12 -15.29
CA SER A 216 -8.88 -0.91 -16.20
C SER A 216 -10.20 -1.29 -15.57
N ARG A 217 -11.25 -1.44 -16.39
CA ARG A 217 -12.53 -2.02 -15.95
C ARG A 217 -12.45 -3.53 -15.84
N ASP A 218 -11.52 -4.14 -16.55
CA ASP A 218 -11.27 -5.57 -16.55
C ASP A 218 -10.34 -5.97 -15.40
N ASP A 219 -10.23 -7.27 -15.16
CA ASP A 219 -9.34 -7.82 -14.13
C ASP A 219 -7.86 -7.66 -14.54
N LEU A 220 -7.10 -6.89 -13.75
CA LEU A 220 -5.67 -6.68 -13.96
C LEU A 220 -4.82 -7.80 -13.33
N SER A 221 -5.44 -8.73 -12.61
CA SER A 221 -4.74 -9.83 -11.92
C SER A 221 -3.90 -10.66 -12.88
N GLY A 222 -2.66 -10.95 -12.46
CA GLY A 222 -1.67 -11.67 -13.25
C GLY A 222 -0.90 -10.79 -14.24
N THR A 223 -1.14 -9.48 -14.27
CA THR A 223 -0.26 -8.53 -14.98
C THR A 223 1.12 -8.60 -14.35
N ARG A 224 2.14 -8.88 -15.16
CA ARG A 224 3.54 -9.00 -14.71
C ARG A 224 4.24 -7.66 -14.95
N ILE A 225 4.94 -7.18 -13.93
CA ILE A 225 5.71 -5.94 -13.97
C ILE A 225 7.17 -6.30 -13.81
N VAL A 226 8.02 -5.83 -14.73
CA VAL A 226 9.47 -6.01 -14.68
C VAL A 226 10.14 -4.65 -14.83
N SER A 227 11.07 -4.29 -13.95
CA SER A 227 11.80 -3.02 -13.99
C SER A 227 13.31 -3.24 -14.01
N GLN A 228 14.04 -2.25 -14.51
CA GLN A 228 15.51 -2.28 -14.49
C GLN A 228 16.09 -1.98 -13.10
N ASN A 229 15.46 -1.07 -12.36
CA ASN A 229 15.83 -0.70 -10.99
C ASN A 229 14.68 -0.96 -10.00
N PRO A 230 14.94 -1.03 -8.68
CA PRO A 230 13.91 -1.27 -7.69
C PRO A 230 12.73 -0.30 -7.76
N VAL A 231 11.51 -0.83 -7.69
CA VAL A 231 10.26 -0.07 -7.70
C VAL A 231 9.36 -0.52 -6.55
N ALA A 232 8.50 0.37 -6.06
CA ALA A 232 7.34 -0.03 -5.27
C ALA A 232 6.15 -0.28 -6.19
N VAL A 233 5.39 -1.33 -5.95
CA VAL A 233 4.18 -1.64 -6.70
C VAL A 233 3.00 -1.67 -5.75
N TYR A 234 1.92 -0.99 -6.10
CA TYR A 234 0.64 -1.03 -5.40
C TYR A 234 -0.39 -1.66 -6.30
N SER A 235 -1.34 -2.41 -5.74
CA SER A 235 -2.49 -2.94 -6.48
C SER A 235 -3.77 -2.76 -5.69
N GLY A 236 -4.90 -2.62 -6.38
CA GLY A 236 -6.16 -2.38 -5.72
C GLY A 236 -7.33 -2.11 -6.66
N HIS A 237 -8.35 -1.46 -6.11
CA HIS A 237 -9.57 -1.10 -6.80
C HIS A 237 -10.04 0.26 -6.29
N VAL A 238 -10.51 1.16 -7.17
CA VAL A 238 -10.88 2.52 -6.76
C VAL A 238 -12.05 2.52 -5.77
N CYS A 239 -12.97 1.57 -5.92
CA CYS A 239 -14.03 1.26 -4.95
C CYS A 239 -14.65 -0.13 -5.23
N VAL A 240 -14.40 -1.14 -4.40
CA VAL A 240 -14.96 -2.50 -4.52
C VAL A 240 -16.18 -2.66 -3.63
N ALA A 241 -17.27 -3.23 -4.16
CA ALA A 241 -18.44 -3.63 -3.38
C ALA A 241 -18.68 -5.13 -3.53
N GLN A 242 -19.22 -5.74 -2.48
CA GLN A 242 -19.68 -7.13 -2.50
C GLN A 242 -21.15 -7.25 -2.07
N HIS A 243 -21.62 -6.43 -1.11
CA HIS A 243 -23.02 -6.46 -0.63
C HIS A 243 -23.57 -5.11 -0.13
N THR A 244 -22.75 -4.05 -0.10
CA THR A 244 -23.11 -2.75 0.49
C THR A 244 -22.43 -1.62 -0.28
N LYS A 245 -22.28 -0.44 0.36
CA LYS A 245 -21.42 0.63 -0.12
C LYS A 245 -20.03 0.09 -0.43
N CYS A 246 -19.46 0.56 -1.53
CA CYS A 246 -18.13 0.16 -1.92
C CYS A 246 -17.08 0.84 -1.04
N ASP A 247 -15.92 0.23 -0.94
CA ASP A 247 -14.75 0.82 -0.30
C ASP A 247 -13.52 0.73 -1.19
N TYR A 248 -12.60 1.68 -1.07
CA TYR A 248 -11.30 1.65 -1.69
C TYR A 248 -10.52 0.49 -1.07
N VAL A 249 -9.75 -0.19 -1.92
CA VAL A 249 -8.81 -1.21 -1.47
C VAL A 249 -7.50 -0.96 -2.18
N GLY A 250 -6.39 -0.97 -1.44
CA GLY A 250 -5.07 -0.80 -2.02
C GLY A 250 -3.97 -1.31 -1.11
N GLU A 251 -3.07 -2.11 -1.68
CA GLU A 251 -1.96 -2.69 -0.95
C GLU A 251 -0.63 -2.51 -1.70
N GLN A 252 0.45 -2.22 -0.97
CA GLN A 252 1.80 -2.32 -1.52
C GLN A 252 2.22 -3.80 -1.60
N LEU A 253 2.55 -4.25 -2.80
CA LEU A 253 2.95 -5.61 -3.06
C LEU A 253 4.40 -5.87 -2.65
N LEU A 254 4.64 -7.09 -2.17
CA LEU A 254 5.97 -7.64 -2.01
C LEU A 254 6.54 -8.11 -3.36
N ARG A 255 7.84 -7.96 -3.55
CA ARG A 255 8.57 -8.45 -4.74
C ARG A 255 8.44 -9.97 -4.90
N LEU A 256 8.45 -10.45 -6.13
CA LEU A 256 8.26 -11.88 -6.42
C LEU A 256 9.29 -12.78 -5.72
N SER A 257 10.53 -12.32 -5.57
CA SER A 257 11.63 -13.11 -4.97
C SER A 257 11.42 -13.46 -3.50
N VAL A 258 10.45 -12.83 -2.82
CA VAL A 258 10.12 -13.13 -1.41
C VAL A 258 8.79 -13.85 -1.25
N TRP A 259 8.09 -14.17 -2.35
CA TRP A 259 6.86 -14.93 -2.28
C TRP A 259 7.16 -16.37 -1.84
N GLY A 260 6.60 -16.77 -0.71
CA GLY A 260 6.74 -18.13 -0.20
C GLY A 260 5.99 -19.13 -1.08
N THR A 261 6.53 -20.34 -1.19
CA THR A 261 5.84 -21.48 -1.82
C THR A 261 4.84 -22.16 -0.89
N THR A 262 4.83 -21.80 0.39
CA THR A 262 3.99 -22.38 1.44
C THR A 262 3.24 -21.28 2.16
N PHE A 263 1.93 -21.45 2.31
CA PHE A 263 1.06 -20.48 2.95
C PHE A 263 -0.05 -21.18 3.73
N ILE A 264 -0.40 -20.65 4.90
CA ILE A 264 -1.49 -21.17 5.74
C ILE A 264 -2.79 -20.51 5.29
N VAL A 265 -3.70 -21.19 4.60
CA VAL A 265 -5.05 -20.66 4.29
C VAL A 265 -5.97 -20.97 5.48
N PRO A 266 -6.45 -19.96 6.24
CA PRO A 266 -7.48 -20.23 7.23
C PRO A 266 -8.74 -20.74 6.52
N PRO A 267 -9.48 -21.70 7.11
CA PRO A 267 -10.69 -22.22 6.51
C PRO A 267 -11.70 -21.08 6.29
N PHE A 268 -12.14 -20.92 5.04
CA PHE A 268 -13.21 -20.00 4.68
C PHE A 268 -14.54 -20.73 4.82
N ILE A 269 -15.40 -20.29 5.74
CA ILE A 269 -16.77 -20.80 5.85
C ILE A 269 -17.59 -20.11 4.76
N LEU A 270 -17.90 -20.82 3.68
CA LEU A 270 -18.97 -20.43 2.77
C LEU A 270 -20.26 -20.44 3.58
N PRO A 271 -21.06 -19.36 3.64
CA PRO A 271 -22.43 -19.48 4.09
C PRO A 271 -23.13 -20.42 3.13
N ASP A 272 -23.64 -21.53 3.65
CA ASP A 272 -24.47 -22.45 2.87
C ASP A 272 -25.61 -21.65 2.23
N GLN A 273 -25.81 -21.89 0.94
CA GLN A 273 -26.94 -21.37 0.17
C GLN A 273 -28.24 -21.70 0.90
N PHE A 274 -29.03 -20.67 1.20
CA PHE A 274 -30.47 -20.77 1.43
C PHE A 274 -31.17 -19.65 0.66
#